data_AF-A0A4Y2BBJ3-F1
#
_entry.id   AF-A0A4Y2BBJ3-F1
#
_cell.length_a   1.000
_cell.length_b   1.000
_cell.length_c   1.000
_cell.angle_alpha   90.00
_cell.angle_beta   90.00
_cell.angle_gamma   90.00
#
_symmetry.space_group_name_H-M   'P 1'
#
loop_
_entity.id
_entity.type
_entity.pdbx_description
1 polymer ?
#
loop_
_entity_poly.entity_id
_entity_poly.type
_entity_poly.pdbx_seq_one_letter_code
_entity_poly.pdbx_strand_id
1 'polypeptide(L)'
;MDALHSRVEFDSLKPIVFPLDYFPSVFFHTELLTLTNKSSQHPEYLRQAALELINNIPIEATLIYTDGSKNEIGHRGSGVFVKHGSGKASIKRRNADYCSVFRSEMIAIDMALDFVLE
;
A
#
# COMPACT_ATOMS: atom_id res chain seq x y z
N MET A 1 35.92 -4.84 19.32
CA MET A 1 34.92 -5.64 18.59
C MET A 1 33.74 -4.72 18.35
N ASP A 2 33.82 -4.01 17.23
CA ASP A 2 32.97 -2.87 16.91
C ASP A 2 31.56 -3.33 16.56
N ALA A 3 30.60 -2.89 17.35
CA ALA A 3 29.20 -2.97 17.01
C ALA A 3 28.95 -2.02 15.84
N LEU A 4 28.98 -2.57 14.63
CA LEU A 4 28.56 -1.89 13.42
C LEU A 4 27.03 -1.73 13.49
N HIS A 5 26.57 -0.78 14.31
CA HIS A 5 25.25 -0.20 14.13
C HIS A 5 25.22 0.32 12.70
N SER A 6 24.47 -0.36 11.83
CA SER A 6 24.11 0.21 10.54
C SER A 6 23.39 1.52 10.85
N ARG A 7 24.11 2.64 10.75
CA ARG A 7 23.52 3.96 10.67
C ARG A 7 22.79 3.95 9.34
N VAL A 8 21.53 3.50 9.37
CA VAL A 8 20.57 3.85 8.33
C VAL A 8 20.56 5.36 8.39
N GLU A 9 21.15 5.99 7.38
CA GLU A 9 21.19 7.42 7.23
C GLU A 9 19.77 7.92 7.44
N PHE A 10 19.58 8.84 8.40
CA PHE A 10 18.33 9.58 8.55
C PHE A 10 18.22 10.55 7.37
N ASP A 11 18.23 10.01 6.15
CA ASP A 11 17.67 10.72 5.03
C ASP A 11 16.21 10.93 5.41
N SER A 12 15.91 12.19 5.74
CA SER A 12 14.55 12.69 5.77
C SER A 12 13.92 12.22 4.47
N LEU A 13 13.11 11.16 4.55
CA LEU A 13 12.26 10.69 3.45
C LEU A 13 11.26 11.81 3.20
N LYS A 14 11.73 12.90 2.58
CA LYS A 14 10.86 13.89 2.00
C LYS A 14 10.07 13.10 0.95
N PRO A 15 8.73 13.09 1.03
CA PRO A 15 7.92 12.51 -0.02
C PRO A 15 8.43 13.08 -1.34
N ILE A 16 8.93 12.20 -2.22
CA ILE A 16 9.51 12.63 -3.50
C ILE A 16 8.42 13.31 -4.36
N VAL A 17 7.14 12.99 -4.09
CA VAL A 17 5.95 13.55 -4.72
C VAL A 17 4.78 13.47 -3.72
N PHE A 18 3.91 14.49 -3.65
CA PHE A 18 2.64 14.36 -2.93
C PHE A 18 1.64 13.57 -3.81
N PRO A 19 0.99 12.49 -3.31
CA PRO A 19 0.06 11.68 -4.10
C PRO A 19 -1.05 12.49 -4.78
N LEU A 20 -1.46 13.59 -4.15
CA LEU A 20 -2.46 14.55 -4.65
C LEU A 20 -2.08 15.16 -6.01
N ASP A 21 -0.78 15.29 -6.30
CA ASP A 21 -0.30 15.97 -7.52
C ASP A 21 -0.42 15.09 -8.78
N TYR A 22 -0.57 13.77 -8.62
CA TYR A 22 -0.54 12.80 -9.72
C TYR A 22 -1.86 12.05 -9.94
N PHE A 23 -2.74 12.02 -8.96
CA PHE A 23 -4.04 11.33 -9.07
C PHE A 23 -5.20 12.30 -8.81
N PRO A 24 -5.52 13.21 -9.77
CA PRO A 24 -6.53 14.25 -9.59
C PRO A 24 -7.95 13.70 -9.40
N SER A 25 -8.20 12.45 -9.80
CA SER A 25 -9.47 11.74 -9.61
C SER A 25 -9.52 10.89 -8.33
N VAL A 26 -8.42 10.81 -7.58
CA VAL A 26 -8.33 9.99 -6.36
C VAL A 26 -8.26 10.91 -5.15
N PHE A 27 -9.26 10.83 -4.30
CA PHE A 27 -9.27 11.53 -3.02
C PHE A 27 -8.47 10.74 -1.99
N PHE A 28 -7.40 11.36 -1.46
CA PHE A 28 -6.64 10.80 -0.36
C PHE A 28 -7.11 11.38 0.96
N HIS A 29 -7.29 10.52 1.95
CA HIS A 29 -7.48 10.94 3.34
C HIS A 29 -6.17 11.51 3.89
N THR A 30 -6.07 12.84 3.85
CA THR A 30 -4.86 13.57 4.25
C THR A 30 -4.58 13.53 5.75
N GLU A 31 -5.57 13.12 6.55
CA GLU A 31 -5.48 12.98 8.00
C GLU A 31 -4.39 11.98 8.42
N LEU A 32 -4.17 10.94 7.60
CA LEU A 32 -3.11 9.93 7.79
C LEU A 32 -1.81 10.27 7.06
N LEU A 33 -1.79 11.33 6.24
CA LEU A 33 -0.58 11.77 5.52
C LEU A 33 0.34 12.65 6.37
N THR A 34 -0.03 12.95 7.62
CA THR A 34 0.89 13.58 8.56
C THR A 34 2.11 12.68 8.74
N LEU A 35 3.31 13.25 8.70
CA LEU A 35 4.56 12.49 8.81
C LEU A 35 4.58 11.82 10.18
N THR A 36 4.28 10.52 10.21
CA THR A 36 4.21 9.75 11.45
C THR A 36 5.57 9.11 11.73
N ASN A 37 6.02 9.20 12.97
CA ASN A 37 7.26 8.58 13.40
C ASN A 37 6.93 7.46 14.41
N LYS A 38 7.14 6.22 13.98
CA LYS A 38 6.92 5.00 14.77
C LYS A 38 7.78 4.94 16.05
N SER A 39 8.88 5.69 16.13
CA SER A 39 9.76 5.72 17.31
C SER A 39 9.31 6.72 18.38
N SER A 40 8.52 7.73 18.01
CA SER A 40 8.10 8.79 18.93
C SER A 40 6.59 8.81 19.19
N GLN A 41 5.80 8.21 18.30
CA GLN A 41 4.35 8.13 18.44
C GLN A 41 3.92 6.78 18.99
N HIS A 42 2.95 6.83 19.88
CA HIS A 42 2.30 5.68 20.49
C HIS A 42 1.55 4.85 19.42
N PRO A 43 1.94 3.58 19.19
CA PRO A 43 1.33 2.72 18.17
C PRO A 43 -0.19 2.56 18.33
N GLU A 44 -0.69 2.56 19.56
CA GLU A 44 -2.11 2.50 19.89
C GLU A 44 -2.90 3.66 19.29
N TYR A 45 -2.37 4.89 19.33
CA TYR A 45 -3.06 6.07 18.80
C TYR A 45 -3.06 6.08 17.27
N LEU A 46 -1.95 5.68 16.64
CA LEU A 46 -1.89 5.55 15.18
C LEU A 46 -2.87 4.49 14.67
N ARG A 47 -2.97 3.36 15.38
CA ARG A 47 -3.94 2.32 15.08
C ARG A 47 -5.38 2.82 15.24
N GLN A 48 -5.66 3.56 16.31
CA GLN A 48 -7.00 4.10 16.56
C GLN A 48 -7.43 5.08 15.47
N ALA A 49 -6.55 6.03 15.09
CA ALA A 49 -6.83 6.98 14.00
C ALA A 49 -7.09 6.27 12.66
N ALA A 50 -6.31 5.25 12.34
CA ALA A 50 -6.53 4.44 11.13
C ALA A 50 -7.86 3.70 11.17
N LEU A 51 -8.23 3.12 12.32
CA LEU A 51 -9.50 2.42 12.49
C LEU A 51 -10.71 3.35 12.39
N GLU A 52 -10.64 4.54 12.98
CA GLU A 52 -11.70 5.55 12.86
C GLU A 52 -11.95 5.93 11.41
N LEU A 53 -10.88 6.14 10.64
CA LEU A 53 -11.00 6.44 9.23
C LEU A 53 -11.61 5.26 8.45
N ILE A 54 -11.12 4.04 8.67
CA ILE A 54 -11.64 2.83 8.02
C ILE A 54 -13.13 2.62 8.33
N ASN A 55 -13.54 2.88 9.57
CA ASN A 55 -14.93 2.73 9.99
C ASN A 55 -15.88 3.78 9.38
N ASN A 56 -15.35 4.90 8.89
CA ASN A 56 -16.13 5.93 8.20
C ASN A 56 -16.27 5.66 6.68
N ILE A 57 -15.63 4.61 6.16
CA ILE A 57 -15.79 4.22 4.75
C ILE A 57 -17.23 3.70 4.54
N PRO A 58 -17.97 4.20 3.53
CA PRO A 58 -19.32 3.73 3.24
C PRO A 58 -19.39 2.21 3.04
N ILE A 59 -20.49 1.58 3.48
CA ILE A 59 -20.68 0.12 3.34
C ILE A 59 -20.71 -0.29 1.86
N GLU A 60 -21.19 0.61 0.99
CA GLU A 60 -21.28 0.45 -0.45
C GLU A 60 -19.94 0.68 -1.16
N ALA A 61 -18.89 1.09 -0.44
CA ALA A 61 -17.59 1.31 -1.04
C ALA A 61 -17.01 0.04 -1.66
N THR A 62 -16.30 0.22 -2.77
CA THR A 62 -15.53 -0.86 -3.38
C THR A 62 -14.28 -1.11 -2.56
N LEU A 63 -14.14 -2.34 -2.07
CA LEU A 63 -12.97 -2.79 -1.31
C LEU A 63 -11.99 -3.45 -2.27
N ILE A 64 -10.76 -2.96 -2.29
CA ILE A 64 -9.68 -3.45 -3.13
C ILE A 64 -8.56 -3.95 -2.23
N TYR A 65 -8.12 -5.17 -2.45
CA TYR A 65 -7.03 -5.81 -1.73
C TYR A 65 -5.94 -6.17 -2.73
N THR A 66 -4.71 -5.72 -2.46
CA THR A 66 -3.56 -5.98 -3.32
C THR A 66 -2.54 -6.82 -2.57
N ASP A 67 -1.85 -7.71 -3.29
CA ASP A 67 -0.78 -8.53 -2.72
C ASP A 67 0.33 -8.78 -3.76
N GLY A 68 1.56 -8.55 -3.33
CA GLY A 68 2.78 -8.87 -4.02
C GLY A 68 3.37 -10.12 -3.40
N SER A 69 3.31 -11.24 -4.12
CA SER A 69 3.71 -12.53 -3.56
C SER A 69 5.01 -13.07 -4.15
N LYS A 70 5.63 -13.98 -3.38
CA LYS A 70 6.75 -14.80 -3.79
C LYS A 70 6.44 -16.25 -3.44
N ASN A 71 6.63 -17.18 -4.38
CA ASN A 71 6.56 -18.61 -4.07
C ASN A 71 7.91 -19.15 -3.59
N GLU A 72 7.94 -20.42 -3.18
CA GLU A 72 9.13 -21.10 -2.64
C GLU A 72 10.30 -21.16 -3.63
N ILE A 73 10.00 -21.25 -4.93
CA ILE A 73 10.99 -21.32 -6.02
C ILE A 73 11.49 -19.92 -6.41
N GLY A 74 10.95 -18.86 -5.78
CA GLY A 74 11.37 -17.49 -6.03
C GLY A 74 10.66 -16.80 -7.18
N HIS A 75 9.63 -17.41 -7.77
CA HIS A 75 8.71 -16.73 -8.68
C HIS A 75 7.94 -15.62 -7.95
N ARG A 76 7.56 -14.59 -8.70
CA ARG A 76 6.89 -13.38 -8.22
C ARG A 76 5.54 -13.20 -8.89
N GLY A 77 4.54 -12.82 -8.11
CA GLY A 77 3.21 -12.55 -8.61
C GLY A 77 2.61 -11.30 -8.00
N SER A 78 1.64 -10.75 -8.70
CA SER A 78 0.78 -9.67 -8.21
C SER A 78 -0.66 -10.14 -8.25
N GLY A 79 -1.38 -9.92 -7.16
CA GLY A 79 -2.78 -10.26 -7.00
C GLY A 79 -3.59 -9.03 -6.63
N VAL A 80 -4.77 -8.93 -7.22
CA VAL A 80 -5.80 -7.96 -6.84
C VAL A 80 -7.08 -8.73 -6.56
N PHE A 81 -7.74 -8.40 -5.47
CA PHE A 81 -9.07 -8.90 -5.13
C PHE A 81 -9.98 -7.70 -4.89
N VAL A 82 -11.10 -7.65 -5.61
CA VAL A 82 -12.07 -6.55 -5.53
C VAL A 82 -13.39 -7.09 -5.03
N LYS A 83 -14.00 -6.38 -4.08
CA LYS A 83 -15.32 -6.67 -3.54
C LYS A 83 -16.18 -5.40 -3.59
N HIS A 84 -17.33 -5.51 -4.25
CA HIS A 84 -18.33 -4.42 -4.31
C HIS A 84 -19.72 -5.04 -4.10
N GLY A 85 -20.37 -4.68 -3.00
CA GLY A 85 -21.60 -5.35 -2.55
C GLY A 85 -21.41 -6.87 -2.40
N SER A 86 -22.21 -7.65 -3.13
CA SER A 86 -22.08 -9.12 -3.22
C SER A 86 -21.10 -9.59 -4.32
N GLY A 87 -20.71 -8.70 -5.22
CA GLY A 87 -19.80 -8.98 -6.32
C GLY A 87 -18.35 -9.13 -5.85
N LYS A 88 -17.63 -10.07 -6.48
CA LYS A 88 -16.22 -10.36 -6.20
C LYS A 88 -15.49 -10.58 -7.52
N ALA A 89 -14.30 -9.99 -7.66
CA ALA A 89 -13.40 -10.22 -8.78
C ALA A 89 -11.98 -10.46 -8.28
N SER A 90 -11.19 -11.23 -9.03
CA SER A 90 -9.77 -11.42 -8.72
C SER A 90 -8.93 -11.39 -9.98
N ILE A 91 -7.83 -10.65 -9.95
CA ILE A 91 -6.88 -10.52 -11.05
C ILE A 91 -5.53 -11.00 -10.53
N LYS A 92 -4.84 -11.84 -11.30
CA LYS A 92 -3.54 -12.38 -10.92
C LYS A 92 -2.60 -12.27 -12.11
N ARG A 93 -1.36 -11.84 -11.84
CA ARG A 93 -0.32 -11.68 -12.85
C ARG A 93 0.98 -12.30 -12.39
N ARG A 94 1.62 -13.09 -13.26
CA ARG A 94 3.00 -13.52 -13.08
C ARG A 94 3.93 -12.37 -13.48
N ASN A 95 4.83 -11.98 -12.59
CA ASN A 95 5.84 -10.94 -12.87
C ASN A 95 7.11 -11.56 -13.44
N ALA A 96 8.08 -10.74 -13.85
CA ALA A 96 9.41 -11.23 -14.21
C ALA A 96 10.13 -11.85 -12.98
N ASP A 97 11.07 -12.78 -13.22
CA ASP A 97 11.80 -13.51 -12.17
C ASP A 97 12.63 -12.61 -11.26
N TYR A 98 13.17 -11.53 -11.82
CA TYR A 98 13.96 -10.53 -11.12
C TYR A 98 13.10 -9.44 -10.43
N CYS A 99 11.76 -9.57 -10.42
CA CYS A 99 10.91 -8.64 -9.70
C CYS A 99 11.12 -8.77 -8.18
N SER A 100 11.17 -7.67 -7.45
CA SER A 100 11.13 -7.75 -5.99
C SER A 100 9.69 -7.97 -5.51
N VAL A 101 9.52 -8.42 -4.27
CA VAL A 101 8.19 -8.49 -3.63
C VAL A 101 7.59 -7.08 -3.57
N PHE A 102 8.39 -6.09 -3.14
CA PHE A 102 7.98 -4.68 -3.13
C PHE A 102 7.52 -4.17 -4.50
N ARG A 103 8.25 -4.47 -5.58
CA ARG A 103 7.82 -4.09 -6.93
C ARG A 103 6.55 -4.83 -7.36
N SER A 104 6.33 -6.05 -6.88
CA SER A 104 5.10 -6.81 -7.14
C SER A 104 3.90 -6.21 -6.42
N GLU A 105 4.08 -5.63 -5.23
CA GLU A 105 3.04 -4.83 -4.55
C GLU A 105 2.68 -3.58 -5.35
N MET A 106 3.68 -2.82 -5.79
CA MET A 106 3.45 -1.61 -6.60
C MET A 106 2.70 -1.93 -7.89
N ILE A 107 3.06 -3.03 -8.54
CA ILE A 107 2.34 -3.55 -9.70
C ILE A 107 0.88 -3.91 -9.35
N ALA A 108 0.64 -4.54 -8.19
CA ALA A 108 -0.69 -4.94 -7.80
C ALA A 108 -1.58 -3.70 -7.56
N ILE A 109 -1.03 -2.65 -6.97
CA ILE A 109 -1.72 -1.35 -6.80
C ILE A 109 -2.04 -0.72 -8.16
N ASP A 110 -1.06 -0.64 -9.05
CA ASP A 110 -1.21 -0.12 -10.42
C ASP A 110 -2.32 -0.86 -11.19
N MET A 111 -2.26 -2.20 -11.20
CA MET A 111 -3.30 -3.05 -11.78
C MET A 111 -4.69 -2.82 -11.17
N ALA A 112 -4.74 -2.54 -9.87
CA ALA A 112 -6.02 -2.34 -9.20
C ALA A 112 -6.63 -0.98 -9.53
N LEU A 113 -5.80 0.05 -9.67
CA LEU A 113 -6.21 1.38 -10.11
C LEU A 113 -6.71 1.33 -11.56
N ASP A 114 -5.98 0.69 -12.47
CA ASP A 114 -6.42 0.49 -13.86
C ASP A 114 -7.79 -0.20 -13.90
N PHE A 115 -8.00 -1.24 -13.08
CA PHE A 115 -9.26 -1.99 -13.06
C PHE A 115 -10.47 -1.18 -12.56
N VAL A 116 -10.27 -0.17 -11.70
CA VAL A 116 -11.39 0.59 -11.11
C VAL A 116 -11.57 1.99 -11.69
N LEU A 117 -10.55 2.51 -12.39
CA LEU A 117 -10.58 3.85 -12.98
C LEU A 117 -10.88 3.84 -14.50
N GLU A 118 -10.74 2.69 -15.18
CA GLU A 118 -11.21 2.48 -16.56
C GLU A 118 -12.66 1.97 -16.62
#